data_AF-A0A6G3WYZ0-F1
#
_entry.id   AF-A0A6G3WYZ0-F1
#
_cell.length_a   1.000
_cell.length_b   1.000
_cell.length_c   1.000
_cell.angle_alpha   90.00
_cell.angle_beta   90.00
_cell.angle_gamma   90.00
#
_symmetry.space_group_name_H-M   'P 1'
#
loop_
_entity.id
_entity.type
_entity.pdbx_description
1 polymer ?
#
loop_
_entity_poly.entity_id
_entity_poly.type
_entity_poly.pdbx_seq_one_letter_code
_entity_poly.pdbx_strand_id
1 'polypeptide(L)'
;LELLRQFDRPTLAFSGAQSRLLPVIDRAPLDPVPPSKAPGAYFRGPDRPAPHNLYLRPERIPFEASGANAVEELGLEVGAPPPGGEPEVSRTVRYPSASVTFSWSAERERWLVSLDGSPARTADGGRLGAGTVVVQDVTVRPSDYRDRSGSTSPFTETVGSGSAVVLRDGRAYEARWSRSAADADTVYTTPDGARVDLAEGPLWILYTPRGGA
;
A
#
# COMPACT_ATOMS: atom_id res chain seq x y z
N LEU A 1 8.75 7.95 1.00
CA LEU A 1 9.33 8.18 2.35
C LEU A 1 8.30 8.76 3.30
N GLU A 2 7.55 9.79 2.92
CA GLU A 2 6.44 10.33 3.74
C GLU A 2 5.44 9.25 4.20
N LEU A 3 5.05 8.34 3.30
CA LEU A 3 4.22 7.18 3.65
C LEU A 3 4.79 6.31 4.77
N LEU A 4 6.12 6.20 4.89
CA LEU A 4 6.75 5.32 5.88
C LEU A 4 6.91 6.00 7.25
N ARG A 5 6.68 7.31 7.35
CA ARG A 5 6.91 8.08 8.58
C ARG A 5 5.89 7.82 9.69
N GLN A 6 4.75 7.23 9.35
CA GLN A 6 3.73 6.73 10.28
C GLN A 6 4.13 5.41 10.98
N PHE A 7 5.27 4.83 10.60
CA PHE A 7 5.90 3.75 11.34
C PHE A 7 7.11 4.33 12.09
N ASP A 8 7.36 3.86 13.31
CA ASP A 8 8.41 4.45 14.17
C ASP A 8 9.80 4.35 13.51
N ARG A 9 10.19 3.13 13.14
CA ARG A 9 11.45 2.87 12.42
C ARG A 9 11.37 1.62 11.53
N PRO A 10 10.69 1.71 10.37
CA PRO A 10 10.46 0.53 9.53
C PRO A 10 11.74 0.06 8.83
N THR A 11 11.81 -1.24 8.53
CA THR A 11 12.83 -1.78 7.62
C THR A 11 12.41 -1.58 6.17
N LEU A 12 13.22 -0.87 5.38
CA LEU A 12 12.98 -0.65 3.95
C LEU A 12 13.94 -1.49 3.11
N ALA A 13 13.45 -2.64 2.65
CA ALA A 13 14.13 -3.47 1.66
C ALA A 13 13.79 -3.01 0.23
N PHE A 14 14.78 -2.73 -0.61
CA PHE A 14 14.56 -2.19 -1.96
C PHE A 14 15.66 -2.59 -2.96
N SER A 15 15.31 -2.71 -4.24
CA SER A 15 16.23 -3.10 -5.32
C SER A 15 16.57 -1.93 -6.25
N GLY A 16 17.41 -1.03 -5.75
CA GLY A 16 17.79 0.18 -6.48
C GLY A 16 16.79 1.32 -6.30
N ALA A 17 17.30 2.54 -6.46
CA ALA A 17 16.54 3.78 -6.41
C ALA A 17 17.24 4.82 -7.28
N GLN A 18 16.58 5.94 -7.54
CA GLN A 18 17.20 7.09 -8.19
C GLN A 18 18.40 7.57 -7.34
N SER A 19 19.56 7.83 -7.94
CA SER A 19 20.80 8.07 -7.19
C SER A 19 20.76 9.25 -6.22
N ARG A 20 20.03 10.32 -6.53
CA ARG A 20 19.78 11.48 -5.65
C ARG A 20 18.82 11.16 -4.50
N LEU A 21 18.01 10.11 -4.61
CA LEU A 21 17.11 9.66 -3.55
C LEU A 21 17.86 8.82 -2.50
N LEU A 22 18.94 8.12 -2.87
CA LEU A 22 19.69 7.25 -1.94
C LEU A 22 20.16 8.00 -0.67
N PRO A 23 20.78 9.20 -0.74
CA PRO A 23 21.17 9.93 0.46
C PRO A 23 19.99 10.42 1.31
N VAL A 24 18.79 10.51 0.73
CA VAL A 24 17.57 10.89 1.46
C VAL A 24 17.01 9.68 2.19
N ILE A 25 17.04 8.49 1.56
CA ILE A 25 16.71 7.22 2.21
C ILE A 25 17.65 6.96 3.39
N ASP A 26 18.96 7.11 3.21
CA ASP A 26 19.95 6.83 4.27
C ASP A 26 19.83 7.76 5.49
N ARG A 27 19.20 8.94 5.34
CA ARG A 27 18.95 9.89 6.44
C ARG A 27 17.53 9.80 7.02
N ALA A 28 16.64 9.06 6.37
CA ALA A 28 15.27 8.90 6.85
C ALA A 28 15.26 8.03 8.12
N PRO A 29 14.27 8.21 9.00
CA PRO A 29 14.10 7.40 10.20
C PRO A 29 13.53 6.02 9.83
N LEU A 30 14.35 5.21 9.19
CA LEU A 30 14.08 3.84 8.75
C LEU A 30 15.41 3.09 8.67
N ASP A 31 15.35 1.77 8.56
CA ASP A 31 16.53 0.93 8.38
C ASP A 31 16.59 0.42 6.92
N PRO A 32 17.46 1.00 6.06
CA PRO A 32 17.49 0.66 4.65
C PRO A 32 18.31 -0.61 4.40
N VAL A 33 17.72 -1.57 3.67
CA VAL A 33 18.32 -2.88 3.38
C VAL A 33 18.38 -3.12 1.87
N PRO A 34 19.21 -2.40 1.09
CA PRO A 34 19.46 -2.74 -0.30
C PRO A 34 20.34 -4.01 -0.43
N PRO A 35 20.41 -4.64 -1.61
CA PRO A 35 21.30 -5.77 -1.88
C PRO A 35 22.78 -5.52 -1.55
N SER A 36 23.24 -4.27 -1.59
CA SER A 36 24.62 -3.92 -1.21
C SER A 36 24.88 -4.01 0.29
N LYS A 37 23.85 -3.85 1.14
CA LYS A 37 23.96 -3.96 2.61
C LYS A 37 23.65 -5.38 3.11
N ALA A 38 22.79 -6.13 2.42
CA ALA A 38 22.41 -7.49 2.80
C ALA A 38 22.45 -8.48 1.62
N PRO A 39 23.60 -8.69 0.96
CA PRO A 39 23.67 -9.50 -0.27
C PRO A 39 23.18 -10.94 -0.06
N GLY A 40 23.40 -11.53 1.13
CA GLY A 40 22.93 -12.89 1.47
C GLY A 40 21.41 -13.02 1.64
N ALA A 41 20.70 -11.90 1.82
CA ALA A 41 19.25 -11.87 1.94
C ALA A 41 18.55 -11.86 0.58
N TYR A 42 19.25 -11.47 -0.49
CA TYR A 42 18.69 -11.38 -1.83
C TYR A 42 19.09 -12.55 -2.71
N PHE A 43 18.18 -12.98 -3.57
CA PHE A 43 18.45 -14.01 -4.56
C PHE A 43 17.69 -13.74 -5.85
N ARG A 44 18.18 -14.28 -6.98
CA ARG A 44 17.47 -14.20 -8.26
C ARG A 44 16.72 -15.50 -8.52
N GLY A 45 15.42 -15.39 -8.79
CA GLY A 45 14.61 -16.51 -9.25
C GLY A 45 14.85 -16.78 -10.74
N PRO A 46 14.75 -18.04 -11.19
CA PRO A 46 14.98 -18.39 -12.60
C PRO A 46 13.76 -18.11 -13.49
N ASP A 47 12.56 -17.99 -12.92
CA ASP A 47 11.30 -17.98 -13.67
C ASP A 47 11.03 -16.68 -14.45
N ARG A 48 11.82 -15.63 -14.19
CA ARG A 48 11.70 -14.33 -14.86
C ARG A 48 13.09 -13.78 -15.23
N PRO A 49 13.19 -13.00 -16.31
CA PRO A 49 14.42 -12.29 -16.63
C PRO A 49 14.66 -11.12 -15.66
N ALA A 50 15.92 -10.71 -15.53
CA ALA A 50 16.26 -9.42 -14.92
C ALA A 50 15.65 -8.27 -15.76
N PRO A 51 15.18 -7.18 -15.13
CA PRO A 51 15.30 -6.85 -13.71
C PRO A 51 14.18 -7.39 -12.80
N HIS A 52 13.21 -8.14 -13.32
CA HIS A 52 11.99 -8.56 -12.59
C HIS A 52 12.11 -9.89 -11.84
N ASN A 53 13.33 -10.27 -11.46
CA ASN A 53 13.62 -11.58 -10.89
C ASN A 53 14.40 -11.54 -9.58
N LEU A 54 14.59 -10.38 -8.97
CA LEU A 54 15.24 -10.26 -7.67
C LEU A 54 14.21 -10.36 -6.54
N TYR A 55 14.46 -11.25 -5.58
CA TYR A 55 13.60 -11.53 -4.44
C TYR A 55 14.40 -11.44 -3.13
N LEU A 56 13.69 -11.26 -2.02
CA LEU A 56 14.24 -11.17 -0.67
C LEU A 56 13.84 -12.42 0.14
N ARG A 57 14.75 -12.86 1.01
CA ARG A 57 14.53 -13.79 2.12
C ARG A 57 14.55 -12.99 3.42
N PRO A 58 13.40 -12.56 3.96
CA PRO A 58 13.36 -11.71 5.16
C PRO A 58 14.13 -12.30 6.34
N GLU A 59 14.11 -13.62 6.51
CA GLU A 59 14.81 -14.36 7.56
C GLU A 59 16.35 -14.29 7.47
N ARG A 60 16.89 -13.77 6.36
CA ARG A 60 18.33 -13.60 6.14
C ARG A 60 18.78 -12.14 6.25
N ILE A 61 17.88 -11.23 6.64
CA ILE A 61 18.26 -9.86 6.98
C ILE A 61 19.13 -9.93 8.24
N PRO A 62 20.31 -9.28 8.27
CA PRO A 62 21.31 -9.47 9.33
C PRO A 62 20.99 -8.73 10.65
N PHE A 63 19.73 -8.37 10.86
CA PHE A 63 19.22 -7.74 12.08
C PHE A 63 17.76 -8.09 12.26
N GLU A 64 17.30 -8.03 13.51
CA GLU A 64 15.91 -8.28 13.87
C GLU A 64 15.08 -7.04 13.51
N ALA A 65 14.07 -7.22 12.65
CA ALA A 65 13.06 -6.18 12.44
C ALA A 65 12.24 -6.03 13.72
N SER A 66 11.67 -4.84 13.97
CA SER A 66 10.86 -4.55 15.17
C SER A 66 9.72 -5.54 15.43
N GLY A 67 9.30 -6.31 14.41
CA GLY A 67 8.36 -7.41 14.56
C GLY A 67 6.91 -6.97 14.78
N ALA A 68 6.61 -5.70 14.61
CA ALA A 68 5.29 -5.14 14.91
C ALA A 68 4.25 -5.44 13.82
N ASN A 69 3.00 -5.50 14.25
CA ASN A 69 1.85 -5.58 13.37
C ASN A 69 1.64 -4.22 12.67
N ALA A 70 1.78 -4.19 11.35
CA ALA A 70 1.66 -2.96 10.57
C ALA A 70 0.29 -2.27 10.71
N VAL A 71 -0.80 -3.01 10.93
CA VAL A 71 -2.13 -2.41 11.13
C VAL A 71 -2.19 -1.67 12.46
N GLU A 72 -1.61 -2.26 13.51
CA GLU A 72 -1.54 -1.65 14.84
C GLU A 72 -0.61 -0.43 14.86
N GLU A 73 0.53 -0.50 14.17
CA GLU A 73 1.42 0.68 14.03
C GLU A 73 0.76 1.82 13.25
N LEU A 74 -0.19 1.53 12.36
CA LEU A 74 -0.98 2.57 11.68
C LEU A 74 -2.10 3.15 12.53
N GLY A 75 -2.26 2.68 13.77
CA GLY A 75 -3.37 3.05 14.66
C GLY A 75 -4.73 2.63 14.10
N LEU A 76 -4.77 1.64 13.18
CA LEU A 76 -5.99 1.11 12.58
C LEU A 76 -6.50 -0.08 13.39
N GLU A 77 -7.83 -0.25 13.44
CA GLU A 77 -8.46 -1.26 14.27
C GLU A 77 -9.32 -2.19 13.42
N VAL A 78 -9.36 -3.47 13.78
CA VAL A 78 -10.29 -4.45 13.23
C VAL A 78 -11.54 -4.45 14.10
N GLY A 79 -12.71 -4.35 13.48
CA GLY A 79 -13.96 -4.15 14.21
C GLY A 79 -15.21 -4.29 13.36
N ALA A 80 -16.35 -3.96 13.96
CA ALA A 80 -17.63 -3.96 13.27
C ALA A 80 -17.65 -2.93 12.13
N PRO A 81 -18.38 -3.19 11.03
CA PRO A 81 -18.51 -2.19 9.97
C PRO A 81 -19.25 -0.96 10.51
N PRO A 82 -18.94 0.25 10.00
CA PRO A 82 -19.77 1.41 10.26
C PRO A 82 -21.19 1.19 9.69
N PRO A 83 -22.21 1.92 10.19
CA PRO A 83 -23.56 1.82 9.64
C PRO A 83 -23.62 2.26 8.16
N GLY A 84 -24.54 1.65 7.40
CA GLY A 84 -24.77 1.98 5.99
C GLY A 84 -23.93 1.15 5.03
N GLY A 85 -23.30 1.82 4.07
CA GLY A 85 -22.54 1.21 2.98
C GLY A 85 -23.42 0.60 1.89
N GLU A 86 -23.08 0.86 0.64
CA GLU A 86 -23.82 0.36 -0.51
C GLU A 86 -23.31 -1.01 -0.94
N PRO A 87 -24.18 -1.98 -1.29
CA PRO A 87 -23.74 -3.24 -1.85
C PRO A 87 -22.85 -3.03 -3.06
N GLU A 88 -21.67 -3.65 -3.05
CA GLU A 88 -20.68 -3.53 -4.11
C GLU A 88 -20.14 -4.93 -4.40
N VAL A 89 -20.23 -5.36 -5.65
CA VAL A 89 -19.77 -6.69 -6.07
C VAL A 89 -18.38 -6.62 -6.71
N SER A 90 -18.00 -5.45 -7.24
CA SER A 90 -16.70 -5.29 -7.91
C SER A 90 -16.29 -3.83 -8.05
N ARG A 91 -15.09 -3.48 -7.57
CA ARG A 91 -14.49 -2.16 -7.77
C ARG A 91 -13.23 -2.28 -8.61
N THR A 92 -13.13 -1.49 -9.68
CA THR A 92 -11.90 -1.37 -10.47
C THR A 92 -11.29 0.02 -10.29
N VAL A 93 -10.02 0.07 -9.89
CA VAL A 93 -9.18 1.27 -9.85
C VAL A 93 -8.24 1.24 -11.05
N ARG A 94 -8.19 2.33 -11.81
CA ARG A 94 -7.36 2.45 -13.01
C ARG A 94 -6.27 3.50 -12.82
N TYR A 95 -5.07 3.13 -13.25
CA TYR A 95 -3.91 3.99 -13.40
C TYR A 95 -3.58 4.10 -14.90
N PRO A 96 -2.73 5.06 -15.32
CA PRO A 96 -2.40 5.25 -16.73
C PRO A 96 -1.86 3.99 -17.45
N SER A 97 -1.27 3.05 -16.72
CA SER A 97 -0.66 1.83 -17.30
C SER A 97 -0.95 0.57 -16.50
N ALA A 98 -1.94 0.59 -15.59
CA ALA A 98 -2.30 -0.56 -14.78
C ALA A 98 -3.76 -0.47 -14.32
N SER A 99 -4.36 -1.60 -13.99
CA SER A 99 -5.66 -1.67 -13.32
C SER A 99 -5.65 -2.72 -12.23
N VAL A 100 -6.36 -2.40 -11.14
CA VAL A 100 -6.58 -3.33 -10.02
C VAL A 100 -8.08 -3.48 -9.83
N THR A 101 -8.56 -4.72 -9.86
CA THR A 101 -9.97 -5.03 -9.62
C THR A 101 -10.12 -5.85 -8.35
N PHE A 102 -11.06 -5.45 -7.50
CA PHE A 102 -11.46 -6.14 -6.29
C PHE A 102 -12.87 -6.66 -6.48
N SER A 103 -13.06 -7.98 -6.52
CA SER A 103 -14.37 -8.61 -6.66
C SER A 103 -14.74 -9.32 -5.36
N TRP A 104 -15.92 -9.02 -4.81
CA TRP A 104 -16.37 -9.63 -3.56
C TRP A 104 -16.64 -11.13 -3.76
N SER A 105 -16.15 -11.95 -2.84
CA SER A 105 -16.48 -13.36 -2.73
C SER A 105 -17.14 -13.60 -1.39
N ALA A 106 -18.46 -13.83 -1.41
CA ALA A 106 -19.23 -14.13 -0.19
C ALA A 106 -18.77 -15.47 0.44
N GLU A 107 -18.46 -16.48 -0.38
CA GLU A 107 -17.94 -17.78 0.09
C GLU A 107 -16.65 -17.65 0.89
N ARG A 108 -15.78 -16.70 0.50
CA ARG A 108 -14.46 -16.51 1.11
C ARG A 108 -14.42 -15.34 2.10
N GLU A 109 -15.49 -14.56 2.17
CA GLU A 109 -15.59 -13.32 2.95
C GLU A 109 -14.41 -12.36 2.70
N ARG A 110 -14.05 -12.21 1.42
CA ARG A 110 -12.88 -11.42 0.97
C ARG A 110 -13.11 -10.77 -0.39
N TRP A 111 -12.45 -9.65 -0.62
CA TRP A 111 -12.28 -9.01 -1.93
C TRP A 111 -11.13 -9.66 -2.71
N LEU A 112 -11.44 -10.45 -3.73
CA LEU A 112 -10.44 -11.12 -4.57
C LEU A 112 -9.77 -10.13 -5.53
N VAL A 113 -8.44 -10.15 -5.57
CA VAL A 113 -7.63 -9.15 -6.29
C VAL A 113 -7.27 -9.65 -7.67
N SER A 114 -7.58 -8.88 -8.72
CA SER A 114 -7.06 -9.06 -10.09
C SER A 114 -6.16 -7.88 -10.46
N LEU A 115 -5.06 -8.15 -11.14
CA LEU A 115 -4.15 -7.15 -11.71
C LEU A 115 -4.22 -7.26 -13.22
N ASP A 116 -4.52 -6.15 -13.91
CA ASP A 116 -4.63 -6.07 -15.37
C ASP A 116 -5.55 -7.15 -15.97
N GLY A 117 -6.72 -7.31 -15.34
CA GLY A 117 -7.74 -8.29 -15.71
C GLY A 117 -7.42 -9.74 -15.31
N SER A 118 -6.19 -10.04 -14.86
CA SER A 118 -5.76 -11.39 -14.49
C SER A 118 -5.86 -11.64 -12.98
N PRO A 119 -6.36 -12.81 -12.54
CA PRO A 119 -6.34 -13.21 -11.14
C PRO A 119 -4.95 -13.07 -10.49
N ALA A 120 -4.84 -12.23 -9.46
CA ALA A 120 -3.59 -12.05 -8.74
C ALA A 120 -3.37 -13.23 -7.78
N ARG A 121 -2.17 -13.81 -7.81
CA ARG A 121 -1.83 -15.03 -7.06
C ARG A 121 -0.54 -14.89 -6.27
N THR A 122 -0.48 -15.59 -5.16
CA THR A 122 0.75 -15.84 -4.40
C THR A 122 1.68 -16.80 -5.15
N ALA A 123 2.92 -16.94 -4.70
CA ALA A 123 3.92 -17.80 -5.35
C ALA A 123 3.55 -19.29 -5.33
N ASP A 124 2.78 -19.73 -4.34
CA ASP A 124 2.18 -21.06 -4.23
C ASP A 124 0.83 -21.20 -4.98
N GLY A 125 0.41 -20.16 -5.71
CA GLY A 125 -0.77 -20.19 -6.60
C GLY A 125 -2.09 -19.81 -5.95
N GLY A 126 -2.10 -19.57 -4.63
CA GLY A 126 -3.26 -19.09 -3.88
C GLY A 126 -3.78 -17.76 -4.42
N ARG A 127 -5.11 -17.57 -4.41
CA ARG A 127 -5.72 -16.32 -4.88
C ARG A 127 -5.55 -15.24 -3.81
N LEU A 128 -5.02 -14.07 -4.20
CA LEU A 128 -4.93 -12.92 -3.30
C LEU A 128 -6.33 -12.39 -2.99
N GLY A 129 -6.57 -12.09 -1.72
CA GLY A 129 -7.79 -11.49 -1.22
C GLY A 129 -7.51 -10.48 -0.11
N ALA A 130 -8.35 -9.46 -0.03
CA ALA A 130 -8.32 -8.43 1.02
C ALA A 130 -9.57 -8.54 1.90
N GLY A 131 -9.41 -8.33 3.20
CA GLY A 131 -10.54 -8.08 4.10
C GLY A 131 -11.08 -6.68 3.90
N THR A 132 -10.18 -5.70 3.76
CA THR A 132 -10.52 -4.30 3.53
C THR A 132 -9.68 -3.69 2.41
N VAL A 133 -10.33 -2.89 1.57
CA VAL A 133 -9.69 -2.11 0.51
C VAL A 133 -10.04 -0.65 0.71
N VAL A 134 -9.03 0.22 0.78
CA VAL A 134 -9.22 1.67 0.82
C VAL A 134 -8.78 2.24 -0.52
N VAL A 135 -9.67 2.96 -1.19
CA VAL A 135 -9.33 3.82 -2.33
C VAL A 135 -9.26 5.25 -1.80
N GLN A 136 -8.06 5.80 -1.69
CA GLN A 136 -7.77 7.06 -1.04
C GLN A 136 -7.40 8.15 -2.06
N ASP A 137 -8.22 9.19 -2.14
CA ASP A 137 -7.97 10.30 -3.06
C ASP A 137 -6.95 11.29 -2.48
N VAL A 138 -5.82 11.40 -3.17
CA VAL A 138 -4.65 12.17 -2.76
C VAL A 138 -4.21 13.16 -3.83
N THR A 139 -3.43 14.15 -3.43
CA THR A 139 -2.72 15.00 -4.39
C THR A 139 -1.53 14.23 -4.94
N VAL A 140 -1.41 14.16 -6.27
CA VAL A 140 -0.22 13.65 -6.94
C VAL A 140 0.39 14.78 -7.74
N ARG A 141 1.66 15.09 -7.49
CA ARG A 141 2.39 16.16 -8.17
C ARG A 141 3.76 15.69 -8.65
N PRO A 142 4.41 16.40 -9.58
CA PRO A 142 5.79 16.11 -9.93
C PRO A 142 6.70 16.19 -8.69
N SER A 143 7.63 15.25 -8.54
CA SER A 143 8.70 15.32 -7.54
C SER A 143 9.95 16.02 -8.10
N ASP A 144 10.94 16.25 -7.24
CA ASP A 144 12.26 16.75 -7.64
C ASP A 144 13.15 15.66 -8.28
N TYR A 145 12.68 14.41 -8.30
CA TYR A 145 13.43 13.26 -8.81
C TYR A 145 13.04 12.95 -10.25
N ARG A 146 14.07 12.85 -11.11
CA ARG A 146 13.94 12.46 -12.51
C ARG A 146 14.72 11.19 -12.78
N ASP A 147 14.17 10.33 -13.63
CA ASP A 147 14.88 9.17 -14.14
C ASP A 147 15.94 9.57 -15.18
N ARG A 148 16.70 8.58 -15.68
CA ARG A 148 17.77 8.82 -16.66
C ARG A 148 17.24 9.33 -18.01
N SER A 149 15.97 9.07 -18.33
CA SER A 149 15.27 9.57 -19.53
C SER A 149 14.64 10.95 -19.32
N GLY A 150 14.75 11.55 -18.13
CA GLY A 150 14.22 12.87 -17.82
C GLY A 150 12.76 12.87 -17.37
N SER A 151 12.10 11.70 -17.29
CA SER A 151 10.75 11.57 -16.76
C SER A 151 10.75 11.86 -15.27
N THR A 152 9.77 12.65 -14.81
CA THR A 152 9.67 13.04 -13.40
C THR A 152 8.90 11.98 -12.64
N SER A 153 9.49 11.46 -11.57
CA SER A 153 8.78 10.55 -10.68
C SER A 153 7.65 11.32 -9.97
N PRO A 154 6.43 10.78 -9.91
CA PRO A 154 5.36 11.43 -9.16
C PRO A 154 5.65 11.38 -7.65
N PHE A 155 5.24 12.43 -6.95
CA PHE A 155 5.14 12.49 -5.50
C PHE A 155 3.66 12.38 -5.11
N THR A 156 3.35 11.38 -4.31
CA THR A 156 2.02 11.16 -3.73
C THR A 156 1.99 11.79 -2.34
N GLU A 157 1.17 12.81 -2.15
CA GLU A 157 0.99 13.47 -0.85
C GLU A 157 0.08 12.62 0.04
N THR A 158 0.69 12.03 1.07
CA THR A 158 0.03 11.16 2.04
C THR A 158 -0.29 11.86 3.36
N VAL A 159 0.22 13.08 3.56
CA VAL A 159 -0.17 14.01 4.63
C VAL A 159 -1.20 14.99 4.09
N GLY A 160 -2.26 15.23 4.87
CA GLY A 160 -3.38 16.08 4.50
C GLY A 160 -4.71 15.40 4.79
N SER A 161 -5.74 15.72 4.01
CA SER A 161 -7.07 15.13 4.17
C SER A 161 -7.80 15.08 2.85
N GLY A 162 -8.70 14.11 2.66
CA GLY A 162 -9.47 13.98 1.44
C GLY A 162 -10.61 12.97 1.54
N SER A 163 -11.23 12.67 0.40
CA SER A 163 -12.23 11.62 0.30
C SER A 163 -11.56 10.25 0.13
N ALA A 164 -12.27 9.21 0.56
CA ALA A 164 -11.90 7.83 0.32
C ALA A 164 -13.16 6.98 0.12
N VAL A 165 -12.98 5.80 -0.47
CA VAL A 165 -13.97 4.72 -0.46
C VAL A 165 -13.36 3.53 0.23
N VAL A 166 -14.04 2.99 1.24
CA VAL A 166 -13.62 1.78 1.93
C VAL A 166 -14.52 0.63 1.49
N LEU A 167 -13.91 -0.45 0.98
CA LEU A 167 -14.59 -1.69 0.65
C LEU A 167 -14.34 -2.70 1.74
N ARG A 168 -15.40 -3.23 2.35
CA ARG A 168 -15.37 -4.35 3.30
C ARG A 168 -16.72 -5.06 3.30
N ASP A 169 -16.72 -6.36 3.57
CA ASP A 169 -17.95 -7.14 3.75
C ASP A 169 -18.94 -7.02 2.57
N GLY A 170 -18.43 -6.99 1.33
CA GLY A 170 -19.24 -6.87 0.11
C GLY A 170 -19.95 -5.52 -0.06
N ARG A 171 -19.49 -4.49 0.63
CA ARG A 171 -20.05 -3.14 0.59
C ARG A 171 -18.97 -2.09 0.35
N ALA A 172 -19.39 -0.95 -0.20
CA ALA A 172 -18.61 0.26 -0.35
C ALA A 172 -19.13 1.34 0.61
N TYR A 173 -18.24 1.89 1.42
CA TYR A 173 -18.52 2.96 2.37
C TYR A 173 -17.84 4.24 1.88
N GLU A 174 -18.61 5.31 1.76
CA GLU A 174 -18.01 6.64 1.63
C GLU A 174 -17.24 6.96 2.91
N ALA A 175 -16.04 7.49 2.76
CA ALA A 175 -15.18 7.85 3.86
C ALA A 175 -14.42 9.15 3.58
N ARG A 176 -13.88 9.73 4.65
CA ARG A 176 -12.87 10.77 4.64
C ARG A 176 -11.62 10.21 5.28
N TRP A 177 -10.47 10.61 4.76
CA TRP A 177 -9.18 10.33 5.38
C TRP A 177 -8.56 11.63 5.86
N SER A 178 -7.81 11.56 6.95
CA SER A 178 -6.98 12.66 7.41
C SER A 178 -5.70 12.15 8.05
N ARG A 179 -4.62 12.90 7.87
CA ARG A 179 -3.30 12.67 8.46
C ARG A 179 -2.63 14.02 8.63
N SER A 180 -2.48 14.46 9.87
CA SER A 180 -2.08 15.84 10.20
C SER A 180 -0.59 16.13 9.98
N ALA A 181 0.26 15.11 10.09
CA ALA A 181 1.70 15.20 9.95
C ALA A 181 2.28 13.89 9.40
N ALA A 182 3.55 13.91 8.99
CA ALA A 182 4.19 12.72 8.42
C ALA A 182 4.33 11.59 9.45
N ASP A 183 4.47 11.89 10.73
CA ASP A 183 4.53 10.93 11.84
C ASP A 183 3.18 10.73 12.56
N ALA A 184 2.11 11.30 12.02
CA ALA A 184 0.76 11.05 12.51
C ALA A 184 0.12 9.86 11.78
N ASP A 185 -0.81 9.21 12.48
CA ASP A 185 -1.65 8.15 11.96
C ASP A 185 -2.59 8.66 10.87
N THR A 186 -2.93 7.78 9.93
CA THR A 186 -3.99 8.04 8.96
C THR A 186 -5.31 7.55 9.53
N VAL A 187 -6.26 8.48 9.73
CA VAL A 187 -7.59 8.18 10.27
C VAL A 187 -8.60 8.14 9.13
N TYR A 188 -9.45 7.13 9.12
CA TYR A 188 -10.60 7.01 8.22
C TYR A 188 -11.92 7.16 8.99
N THR A 189 -12.80 8.06 8.54
CA THR A 189 -14.11 8.27 9.12
C THR A 189 -15.20 8.29 8.06
N THR A 190 -16.42 7.90 8.40
CA THR A 190 -17.61 8.14 7.58
C THR A 190 -17.93 9.66 7.52
N PRO A 191 -18.83 10.10 6.61
CA PRO A 191 -19.21 11.51 6.51
C PRO A 191 -19.85 12.11 7.77
N ASP A 192 -20.48 11.29 8.61
CA ASP A 192 -21.05 11.65 9.92
C ASP A 192 -20.05 11.56 11.08
N GLY A 193 -18.80 11.19 10.79
CA GLY A 193 -17.68 11.25 11.75
C GLY A 193 -17.43 9.97 12.54
N ALA A 194 -18.16 8.88 12.28
CA ALA A 194 -17.84 7.57 12.87
C ALA A 194 -16.54 7.02 12.28
N ARG A 195 -15.74 6.35 13.10
CA ARG A 195 -14.52 5.68 12.64
C ARG A 195 -14.88 4.52 11.70
N VAL A 196 -14.06 4.32 10.68
CA VAL A 196 -14.17 3.15 9.79
C VAL A 196 -13.18 2.09 10.23
N ASP A 197 -13.66 1.07 10.93
CA ASP A 197 -12.84 -0.08 11.29
C ASP A 197 -12.62 -1.00 10.09
N LEU A 198 -11.57 -1.81 10.16
CA LEU A 198 -11.21 -2.82 9.17
C LEU A 198 -11.99 -4.12 9.42
N ALA A 199 -12.25 -4.86 8.35
CA ALA A 199 -12.59 -6.28 8.47
C ALA A 199 -11.32 -7.09 8.72
N GLU A 200 -11.46 -8.29 9.28
CA GLU A 200 -10.33 -9.20 9.48
C GLU A 200 -9.61 -9.50 8.16
N GLY A 201 -8.29 -9.66 8.19
CA GLY A 201 -7.49 -10.07 7.04
C GLY A 201 -6.70 -8.92 6.38
N PRO A 202 -6.16 -9.13 5.17
CA PRO A 202 -5.25 -8.17 4.55
C PRO A 202 -5.92 -6.84 4.23
N LEU A 203 -5.22 -5.74 4.52
CA LEU A 203 -5.58 -4.39 4.11
C LEU A 203 -4.87 -4.03 2.80
N TRP A 204 -5.63 -3.47 1.85
CA TRP A 204 -5.09 -2.86 0.63
C TRP A 204 -5.43 -1.37 0.61
N ILE A 205 -4.43 -0.50 0.45
CA ILE A 205 -4.64 0.95 0.28
C ILE A 205 -4.16 1.33 -1.12
N LEU A 206 -5.05 1.94 -1.91
CA LEU A 206 -4.81 2.42 -3.26
C LEU A 206 -4.88 3.94 -3.26
N TYR A 207 -3.80 4.59 -3.69
CA TYR A 207 -3.74 6.04 -3.80
C TYR A 207 -4.14 6.50 -5.20
N THR A 208 -5.23 7.24 -5.30
CA THR A 208 -5.76 7.77 -6.56
C THR A 208 -5.61 9.29 -6.63
N PRO A 209 -5.23 9.88 -7.78
CA PRO A 209 -5.24 11.33 -7.93
C PRO A 209 -6.65 11.89 -7.73
N ARG A 210 -6.77 12.97 -6.96
CA ARG A 210 -8.04 13.72 -6.84
C ARG A 210 -8.54 14.18 -8.21
N GLY A 211 -9.84 14.01 -8.45
CA GLY A 211 -10.51 14.50 -9.66
C GLY A 211 -10.55 13.52 -10.84
N GLY A 212 -10.07 12.28 -10.65
CA GLY A 212 -10.03 11.27 -11.72
C GLY A 212 -8.84 11.45 -12.66
N ALA A 213 -8.43 10.34 -13.29
CA ALA A 213 -7.34 10.30 -14.27
C ALA A 213 -7.68 11.03 -15.57
#